data_AF-A0A8T4TC94-F1
#
_entry.id   AF-A0A8T4TC94-F1
#
_cell.length_a   1.000
_cell.length_b   1.000
_cell.length_c   1.000
_cell.angle_alpha   90.00
_cell.angle_beta   90.00
_cell.angle_gamma   90.00
#
_symmetry.space_group_name_H-M   'P 1'
#
loop_
_entity.id
_entity.type
_entity.pdbx_description
1 polymer ?
#
loop_
_entity_poly.entity_id
_entity_poly.type
_entity_poly.pdbx_seq_one_letter_code
_entity_poly.pdbx_strand_id
1 'polypeptide(L)'
;MVGSQEVLTCTDTDGLNFTSLGHIYGVDLNNTNYTKYDYCNANNSTVLEYGCYEGNVTYAALVAQNCGDFGMGCINGACVNQTQNQTNDCTDTDGGIEYFDEGTLNALGNDYTDFCFVAGDDEYILEYYCSDQPQIIYGTTRWLCPNGCENGQCLPPTECTDSDGGDNVYVAGVTVGNNDGYGVYREDFCLDEDTVFEYFCWGIDVVQGSRNCESQCVDGACLMVQNQTGFAP
;
A
#
# COMPACT_ATOMS: atom_id res chain seq x y z
N MET A 1 -7.25 38.69 5.72
CA MET A 1 -6.88 37.54 4.88
C MET A 1 -7.55 36.33 5.51
N VAL A 2 -8.45 35.68 4.77
CA VAL A 2 -9.24 34.55 5.25
C VAL A 2 -8.27 33.37 5.42
N GLY A 3 -8.27 32.76 6.61
CA GLY A 3 -7.43 31.59 6.91
C GLY A 3 -7.78 30.43 5.99
N SER A 4 -6.75 29.71 5.54
CA SER A 4 -6.87 28.49 4.75
C SER A 4 -7.80 27.51 5.45
N GLN A 5 -8.92 27.20 4.80
CA GLN A 5 -9.88 26.21 5.27
C GLN A 5 -9.21 24.83 5.17
N GLU A 6 -9.17 24.09 6.28
CA GLU A 6 -8.65 22.72 6.30
C GLU A 6 -9.51 21.83 5.40
N VAL A 7 -8.89 21.26 4.37
CA VAL A 7 -9.58 20.52 3.32
C VAL A 7 -9.65 19.06 3.73
N LEU A 8 -10.58 18.73 4.63
CA LEU A 8 -10.96 17.34 4.87
C LEU A 8 -11.78 16.85 3.67
N THR A 9 -11.30 15.81 2.99
CA THR A 9 -12.02 15.18 1.88
C THR A 9 -12.23 13.69 2.12
N CYS A 10 -13.29 13.17 1.52
CA CYS A 10 -13.60 11.75 1.51
C CYS A 10 -14.39 11.50 0.24
N THR A 11 -13.91 10.58 -0.59
CA THR A 11 -14.63 10.01 -1.74
C THR A 11 -14.78 8.53 -1.50
N ASP A 12 -15.99 8.03 -1.73
CA ASP A 12 -16.43 6.66 -1.46
C ASP A 12 -16.74 5.98 -2.79
N THR A 13 -16.14 4.82 -3.06
CA THR A 13 -16.26 4.16 -4.37
C THR A 13 -17.61 3.54 -4.63
N ASP A 14 -18.35 3.19 -3.59
CA ASP A 14 -19.59 2.43 -3.68
C ASP A 14 -20.64 2.86 -2.64
N GLY A 15 -20.31 3.82 -1.80
CA GLY A 15 -21.21 4.32 -0.76
C GLY A 15 -21.35 3.28 0.35
N LEU A 16 -22.49 3.30 1.03
CA LEU A 16 -22.81 2.28 2.03
C LEU A 16 -23.36 0.99 1.38
N ASN A 17 -22.58 0.38 0.49
CA ASN A 17 -22.87 -0.90 -0.15
C ASN A 17 -22.11 -2.10 0.45
N PHE A 18 -22.71 -2.71 1.46
CA PHE A 18 -22.20 -3.91 2.14
C PHE A 18 -22.01 -5.16 1.28
N THR A 19 -22.39 -5.17 0.00
CA THR A 19 -22.37 -6.36 -0.88
C THR A 19 -21.35 -6.27 -2.01
N SER A 20 -20.56 -5.20 -2.03
CA SER A 20 -19.44 -5.01 -2.94
C SER A 20 -18.22 -4.64 -2.11
N LEU A 21 -17.01 -4.92 -2.62
CA LEU A 21 -15.81 -4.40 -1.96
C LEU A 21 -15.74 -2.89 -2.26
N GLY A 22 -15.82 -2.11 -1.20
CA GLY A 22 -15.66 -0.66 -1.23
C GLY A 22 -14.36 -0.18 -0.64
N HIS A 23 -14.03 1.07 -0.96
CA HIS A 23 -13.04 1.83 -0.22
C HIS A 23 -13.34 3.32 -0.28
N ILE A 24 -12.77 4.03 0.69
CA ILE A 24 -12.74 5.49 0.70
C ILE A 24 -11.32 5.99 0.50
N TYR A 25 -11.19 7.16 -0.12
CA TYR A 25 -9.93 7.89 -0.20
C TYR A 25 -10.15 9.40 -0.08
N GLY A 26 -9.13 10.12 0.38
CA GLY A 26 -9.21 11.56 0.58
C GLY A 26 -8.01 12.14 1.31
N VAL A 27 -8.20 13.33 1.88
CA VAL A 27 -7.19 14.09 2.63
C VAL A 27 -7.71 14.30 4.05
N ASP A 28 -6.89 14.00 5.07
CA ASP A 28 -7.24 14.17 6.48
C ASP A 28 -7.03 15.62 6.97
N LEU A 29 -7.31 15.87 8.26
CA LEU A 29 -7.14 17.19 8.88
C LEU A 29 -5.68 17.68 8.92
N ASN A 30 -4.72 16.75 8.80
CA ASN A 30 -3.29 17.08 8.75
C ASN A 30 -2.80 17.25 7.31
N ASN A 31 -3.71 17.32 6.34
CA ASN A 31 -3.38 17.42 4.92
C ASN A 31 -2.61 16.18 4.39
N THR A 32 -2.83 15.02 5.01
CA THR A 32 -2.25 13.72 4.63
C THR A 32 -3.26 12.92 3.82
N ASN A 33 -2.83 12.36 2.69
CA ASN A 33 -3.68 11.48 1.88
C ASN A 33 -3.92 10.16 2.62
N TYR A 34 -5.14 9.63 2.54
CA TYR A 34 -5.48 8.31 3.10
C TYR A 34 -6.36 7.52 2.14
N THR A 35 -6.26 6.19 2.27
CA THR A 35 -7.16 5.21 1.66
C THR A 35 -7.56 4.19 2.73
N LYS A 36 -8.84 3.78 2.78
CA LYS A 36 -9.33 2.74 3.70
C LYS A 36 -10.32 1.84 2.99
N TYR A 37 -10.12 0.54 3.10
CA TYR A 37 -10.94 -0.49 2.43
C TYR A 37 -11.91 -1.14 3.40
N ASP A 38 -13.07 -1.52 2.89
CA ASP A 38 -14.01 -2.36 3.62
C ASP A 38 -13.34 -3.68 3.99
N TYR A 39 -13.66 -4.18 5.17
CA TYR A 39 -13.01 -5.38 5.67
C TYR A 39 -13.96 -6.24 6.48
N CYS A 40 -13.61 -7.51 6.63
CA CYS A 40 -14.38 -8.44 7.45
C CYS A 40 -13.89 -8.42 8.90
N ASN A 41 -14.81 -8.56 9.84
CA ASN A 41 -14.44 -8.83 11.22
C ASN A 41 -13.71 -10.18 11.34
N ALA A 42 -13.04 -10.41 12.47
CA ALA A 42 -12.24 -11.62 12.71
C ALA A 42 -12.99 -12.95 12.52
N ASN A 43 -14.32 -12.95 12.58
CA ASN A 43 -15.15 -14.16 12.44
C ASN A 43 -15.82 -14.28 11.06
N ASN A 44 -15.48 -13.42 10.09
CA ASN A 44 -16.05 -13.39 8.74
C ASN A 44 -17.59 -13.35 8.72
N SER A 45 -18.19 -12.76 9.75
CA SER A 45 -19.64 -12.67 9.93
C SER A 45 -20.16 -11.26 9.68
N THR A 46 -19.28 -10.27 9.73
CA THR A 46 -19.65 -8.86 9.72
C THR A 46 -18.71 -8.11 8.79
N VAL A 47 -19.27 -7.38 7.83
CA VAL A 47 -18.52 -6.39 7.07
C VAL A 47 -18.42 -5.11 7.89
N LEU A 48 -17.23 -4.54 7.90
CA LEU A 48 -16.86 -3.26 8.46
C LEU A 48 -16.55 -2.35 7.27
N GLU A 49 -17.56 -1.59 6.88
CA GLU A 49 -17.59 -0.75 5.70
C GLU A 49 -17.13 0.67 6.05
N TYR A 50 -16.13 1.17 5.33
CA TYR A 50 -15.76 2.57 5.42
C TYR A 50 -16.62 3.37 4.46
N GLY A 51 -17.34 4.35 5.01
CA GLY A 51 -18.19 5.24 4.22
C GLY A 51 -17.86 6.71 4.42
N CYS A 52 -18.15 7.51 3.39
CA CYS A 52 -18.08 8.97 3.49
C CYS A 52 -19.42 9.57 3.96
N TYR A 53 -19.36 10.41 5.00
CA TYR A 53 -20.53 11.05 5.59
C TYR A 53 -20.46 12.57 5.46
N GLU A 54 -21.60 13.18 5.13
CA GLU A 54 -21.75 14.63 5.13
C GLU A 54 -22.19 15.17 6.51
N GLY A 55 -21.36 16.02 7.11
CA GLY A 55 -21.68 16.86 8.26
C GLY A 55 -21.43 18.34 7.97
N ASN A 56 -20.90 19.10 8.94
CA ASN A 56 -20.34 20.44 8.65
C ASN A 56 -19.06 20.35 7.77
N VAL A 57 -18.46 19.16 7.71
CA VAL A 57 -17.37 18.73 6.82
C VAL A 57 -17.64 17.27 6.41
N THR A 58 -17.09 16.81 5.28
CA THR A 58 -17.19 15.42 4.82
C THR A 58 -16.15 14.58 5.56
N TYR A 59 -16.52 13.46 6.20
CA TYR A 59 -15.59 12.63 6.97
C TYR A 59 -15.80 11.13 6.75
N ALA A 60 -14.74 10.36 6.98
CA ALA A 60 -14.73 8.90 6.96
C ALA A 60 -15.32 8.32 8.25
N ALA A 61 -16.25 7.38 8.16
CA ALA A 61 -16.70 6.59 9.31
C ALA A 61 -16.82 5.10 8.96
N LEU A 62 -16.87 4.26 9.99
CA LEU A 62 -16.97 2.81 9.86
C LEU A 62 -18.36 2.33 10.27
N VAL A 63 -19.01 1.55 9.41
CA VAL A 63 -20.31 0.91 9.66
C VAL A 63 -20.16 -0.59 9.71
N ALA A 64 -20.80 -1.22 10.69
CA ALA A 64 -20.82 -2.67 10.80
C ALA A 64 -22.15 -3.24 10.31
N GLN A 65 -22.11 -4.18 9.36
CA GLN A 65 -23.28 -4.95 8.93
C GLN A 65 -23.03 -6.45 9.10
N ASN A 66 -23.93 -7.13 9.79
CA ASN A 66 -23.87 -8.59 9.94
C ASN A 66 -24.36 -9.26 8.64
N CYS A 67 -23.48 -9.99 7.98
CA CYS A 67 -23.81 -10.71 6.74
C CYS A 67 -24.72 -11.91 7.02
N GLY A 68 -24.68 -12.45 8.24
CA GLY A 68 -25.54 -13.56 8.67
C GLY A 68 -27.03 -13.23 8.66
N ASP A 69 -27.39 -11.94 8.77
CA ASP A 69 -28.79 -11.48 8.67
C ASP A 69 -29.40 -11.78 7.28
N PHE A 70 -28.55 -11.96 6.27
CA PHE A 70 -28.93 -12.29 4.90
C PHE A 70 -28.62 -13.75 4.51
N GLY A 71 -28.18 -14.58 5.47
CA GLY A 71 -27.68 -15.93 5.19
C GLY A 71 -26.37 -15.92 4.37
N MET A 72 -25.58 -14.85 4.49
CA MET A 72 -24.31 -14.63 3.80
C MET A 72 -23.14 -14.67 4.79
N GLY A 73 -21.92 -14.75 4.26
CA GLY A 73 -20.68 -14.55 5.00
C GLY A 73 -20.00 -13.27 4.54
N CYS A 74 -19.09 -12.75 5.35
CA CYS A 74 -18.20 -11.68 4.90
C CYS A 74 -16.96 -12.28 4.24
N ILE A 75 -16.67 -11.87 3.01
CA ILE A 75 -15.45 -12.21 2.28
C ILE A 75 -14.96 -10.93 1.61
N ASN A 76 -13.69 -10.56 1.81
CA ASN A 76 -13.05 -9.36 1.22
C ASN A 76 -13.86 -8.08 1.36
N GLY A 77 -14.23 -7.73 2.59
CA GLY A 77 -14.97 -6.49 2.82
C GLY A 77 -16.38 -6.46 2.23
N ALA A 78 -16.94 -7.61 1.82
CA ALA A 78 -18.29 -7.67 1.27
C ALA A 78 -19.08 -8.86 1.83
N CYS A 79 -20.39 -8.65 2.03
CA CYS A 79 -21.32 -9.74 2.31
C CYS A 79 -21.63 -10.52 1.02
N VAL A 80 -21.18 -11.77 0.97
CA VAL A 80 -21.33 -12.67 -0.18
C VAL A 80 -21.91 -14.03 0.22
N ASN A 81 -22.53 -14.71 -0.74
CA ASN A 81 -23.10 -16.03 -0.51
C ASN A 81 -22.00 -17.09 -0.38
N GLN A 82 -21.89 -17.72 0.79
CA GLN A 82 -20.87 -18.73 1.10
C GLN A 82 -20.99 -20.04 0.27
N THR A 83 -21.97 -20.16 -0.61
CA THR A 83 -22.08 -21.29 -1.55
C THR A 83 -21.12 -21.22 -2.73
N GLN A 84 -20.41 -20.10 -2.92
CA GLN A 84 -19.26 -20.08 -3.81
C GLN A 84 -18.04 -20.55 -3.02
N ASN A 85 -17.59 -21.77 -3.32
CA ASN A 85 -16.23 -22.22 -3.07
C ASN A 85 -15.29 -21.42 -3.99
N GLN A 86 -15.28 -20.08 -3.83
CA GLN A 86 -14.27 -19.23 -4.40
C GLN A 86 -13.00 -19.62 -3.66
N THR A 87 -12.16 -20.36 -4.37
CA THR A 87 -10.74 -20.30 -4.10
C THR A 87 -10.38 -18.81 -4.05
N ASN A 88 -9.72 -18.38 -2.96
CA ASN A 88 -9.14 -17.05 -2.86
C ASN A 88 -7.95 -16.97 -3.84
N ASP A 89 -8.22 -17.19 -5.12
CA ASP A 89 -7.23 -17.18 -6.17
C ASP A 89 -7.07 -15.73 -6.60
N CYS A 90 -5.88 -15.22 -6.32
CA CYS A 90 -5.36 -14.01 -6.91
C CYS A 90 -4.11 -14.42 -7.68
N THR A 91 -4.02 -13.98 -8.92
CA THR A 91 -2.78 -14.07 -9.69
C THR A 91 -2.44 -12.71 -10.23
N ASP A 92 -1.16 -12.38 -10.16
CA ASP A 92 -0.60 -11.11 -10.55
C ASP A 92 0.55 -11.36 -11.53
N THR A 93 0.60 -10.64 -12.65
CA THR A 93 1.46 -11.02 -13.79
C THR A 93 2.89 -10.52 -13.67
N ASP A 94 3.11 -9.41 -12.98
CA ASP A 94 4.41 -8.82 -12.63
C ASP A 94 4.81 -9.16 -11.18
N GLY A 95 3.82 -9.35 -10.31
CA GLY A 95 3.96 -10.04 -9.05
C GLY A 95 4.21 -9.10 -7.89
N GLY A 96 3.13 -8.75 -7.18
CA GLY A 96 3.21 -7.87 -6.03
C GLY A 96 3.12 -6.43 -6.49
N ILE A 97 3.84 -5.53 -5.84
CA ILE A 97 3.81 -4.10 -6.18
C ILE A 97 5.00 -3.80 -7.09
N GLU A 98 4.80 -3.71 -8.41
CA GLU A 98 5.89 -3.51 -9.38
C GLU A 98 5.59 -2.37 -10.37
N TYR A 99 5.89 -1.13 -9.96
CA TYR A 99 5.52 0.09 -10.71
C TYR A 99 6.13 0.25 -12.12
N PHE A 100 7.13 -0.54 -12.48
CA PHE A 100 7.93 -0.39 -13.70
C PHE A 100 7.72 -1.52 -14.71
N ASP A 101 6.85 -2.48 -14.38
CA ASP A 101 6.44 -3.56 -15.26
C ASP A 101 4.94 -3.39 -15.57
N GLU A 102 4.47 -3.92 -16.71
CA GLU A 102 3.03 -3.93 -17.00
C GLU A 102 2.39 -5.13 -16.30
N GLY A 103 1.47 -4.88 -15.38
CA GLY A 103 0.76 -5.91 -14.63
C GLY A 103 -0.71 -6.05 -15.00
N THR A 104 -1.26 -7.21 -14.64
CA THR A 104 -2.67 -7.53 -14.70
C THR A 104 -2.99 -8.54 -13.62
N LEU A 105 -3.79 -8.09 -12.67
CA LEU A 105 -4.32 -8.88 -11.58
C LEU A 105 -5.60 -9.60 -12.02
N ASN A 106 -5.63 -10.93 -11.88
CA ASN A 106 -6.87 -11.70 -11.91
C ASN A 106 -7.26 -12.05 -10.48
N ALA A 107 -8.40 -11.51 -10.02
CA ALA A 107 -8.95 -11.84 -8.73
C ALA A 107 -10.47 -11.96 -8.80
N LEU A 108 -11.01 -12.99 -8.14
CA LEU A 108 -12.45 -13.21 -8.02
C LEU A 108 -13.17 -13.30 -9.39
N GLY A 109 -12.46 -13.72 -10.44
CA GLY A 109 -12.98 -13.82 -11.80
C GLY A 109 -13.05 -12.50 -12.57
N ASN A 110 -12.42 -11.44 -12.07
CA ASN A 110 -12.25 -10.16 -12.77
C ASN A 110 -10.77 -9.91 -13.05
N ASP A 111 -10.50 -9.19 -14.15
CA ASP A 111 -9.17 -8.73 -14.53
C ASP A 111 -9.06 -7.22 -14.23
N TYR A 112 -7.97 -6.83 -13.59
CA TYR A 112 -7.59 -5.45 -13.29
C TYR A 112 -6.19 -5.22 -13.84
N THR A 113 -6.04 -4.31 -14.79
CA THR A 113 -4.75 -3.98 -15.40
C THR A 113 -4.29 -2.64 -14.86
N ASP A 114 -3.00 -2.52 -14.57
CA ASP A 114 -2.41 -1.27 -14.11
C ASP A 114 -2.61 -0.18 -15.14
N PHE A 115 -2.82 1.04 -14.65
CA PHE A 115 -3.08 2.14 -15.56
C PHE A 115 -2.48 3.45 -15.12
N CYS A 116 -2.05 4.18 -16.13
CA CYS A 116 -1.53 5.53 -16.03
C CYS A 116 -2.68 6.54 -15.93
N PHE A 117 -2.56 7.49 -15.00
CA PHE A 117 -3.49 8.60 -14.89
C PHE A 117 -2.77 9.89 -14.47
N VAL A 118 -3.34 11.02 -14.87
CA VAL A 118 -2.80 12.35 -14.56
C VAL A 118 -3.61 12.97 -13.43
N ALA A 119 -2.94 13.50 -12.42
CA ALA A 119 -3.55 14.25 -11.33
C ALA A 119 -2.80 15.58 -11.15
N GLY A 120 -3.35 16.65 -11.73
CA GLY A 120 -2.67 17.94 -11.80
C GLY A 120 -1.65 17.95 -12.93
N ASP A 121 -0.41 18.35 -12.62
CA ASP A 121 0.73 18.33 -13.54
C ASP A 121 1.58 17.03 -13.41
N ASP A 122 1.20 16.16 -12.47
CA ASP A 122 1.91 14.93 -12.14
C ASP A 122 1.20 13.71 -12.74
N GLU A 123 1.99 12.74 -13.20
CA GLU A 123 1.52 11.47 -13.76
C GLU A 123 1.81 10.31 -12.80
N TYR A 124 0.83 9.42 -12.65
CA TYR A 124 0.83 8.35 -11.67
C TYR A 124 0.46 7.03 -12.32
N ILE A 125 0.94 5.95 -11.73
CA ILE A 125 0.42 4.60 -11.94
C ILE A 125 -0.56 4.27 -10.81
N LEU A 126 -1.70 3.67 -11.16
CA LEU A 126 -2.49 2.87 -10.22
C LEU A 126 -2.16 1.40 -10.45
N GLU A 127 -1.57 0.80 -9.43
CA GLU A 127 -1.05 -0.56 -9.39
C GLU A 127 -2.04 -1.48 -8.66
N TYR A 128 -2.35 -2.63 -9.24
CA TYR A 128 -3.22 -3.67 -8.71
C TYR A 128 -2.41 -4.91 -8.36
N TYR A 129 -2.34 -5.26 -7.08
CA TYR A 129 -1.48 -6.35 -6.62
C TYR A 129 -2.22 -7.38 -5.76
N CYS A 130 -1.77 -8.63 -5.79
CA CYS A 130 -2.27 -9.63 -4.85
C CYS A 130 -1.81 -9.32 -3.43
N SER A 131 -2.74 -9.32 -2.48
CA SER A 131 -2.42 -8.98 -1.10
C SER A 131 -2.02 -10.21 -0.29
N ASP A 132 -0.93 -10.08 0.46
CA ASP A 132 -0.48 -11.11 1.41
C ASP A 132 -1.27 -11.10 2.73
N GLN A 133 -2.19 -10.15 2.90
CA GLN A 133 -3.00 -10.07 4.10
C GLN A 133 -4.09 -11.15 4.06
N PRO A 134 -4.25 -11.99 5.11
CA PRO A 134 -5.16 -13.14 5.09
C PRO A 134 -6.64 -12.85 4.79
N GLN A 135 -7.05 -11.58 4.86
CA GLN A 135 -8.43 -11.11 4.74
C GLN A 135 -8.67 -10.19 3.52
N ILE A 136 -7.62 -9.88 2.76
CA ILE A 136 -7.65 -9.03 1.58
C ILE A 136 -7.08 -9.87 0.44
N ILE A 137 -7.85 -10.11 -0.62
CA ILE A 137 -7.34 -10.88 -1.78
C ILE A 137 -6.39 -10.04 -2.63
N TYR A 138 -6.73 -8.78 -2.86
CA TYR A 138 -5.94 -7.86 -3.66
C TYR A 138 -6.03 -6.43 -3.12
N GLY A 139 -5.02 -5.62 -3.40
CA GLY A 139 -4.96 -4.21 -3.03
C GLY A 139 -4.73 -3.32 -4.25
N THR A 140 -4.73 -2.01 -4.00
CA THR A 140 -4.23 -1.04 -4.96
C THR A 140 -3.25 -0.07 -4.30
N THR A 141 -2.30 0.41 -5.07
CA THR A 141 -1.41 1.49 -4.64
C THR A 141 -1.24 2.51 -5.76
N ARG A 142 -0.88 3.72 -5.39
CA ARG A 142 -0.62 4.82 -6.31
C ARG A 142 0.81 5.25 -6.16
N TRP A 143 1.53 5.31 -7.26
CA TRP A 143 2.91 5.78 -7.28
C TRP A 143 3.12 6.90 -8.29
N LEU A 144 3.92 7.90 -7.92
CA LEU A 144 4.29 9.00 -8.81
C LEU A 144 5.32 8.47 -9.82
N CYS A 145 5.04 8.58 -11.11
CA CYS A 145 6.00 8.23 -12.16
C CYS A 145 6.77 9.50 -12.58
N PRO A 146 7.98 9.78 -12.06
CA PRO A 146 8.60 11.09 -12.24
C PRO A 146 9.03 11.37 -13.69
N ASN A 147 9.17 10.30 -14.48
CA ASN A 147 9.54 10.36 -15.89
C ASN A 147 8.36 10.10 -16.83
N GLY A 148 7.14 10.04 -16.29
CA GLY A 148 5.91 9.72 -17.01
C GLY A 148 5.51 8.25 -16.87
N CYS A 149 4.27 7.97 -17.26
CA CYS A 149 3.67 6.64 -17.24
C CYS A 149 3.13 6.32 -18.64
N GLU A 150 3.44 5.14 -19.16
CA GLU A 150 2.95 4.71 -20.48
C GLU A 150 2.48 3.25 -20.39
N ASN A 151 1.34 2.93 -21.00
CA ASN A 151 0.80 1.57 -21.10
C ASN A 151 0.65 0.78 -19.78
N GLY A 152 0.45 1.47 -18.65
CA GLY A 152 0.28 0.82 -17.34
C GLY A 152 1.59 0.54 -16.62
N GLN A 153 2.69 1.21 -16.96
CA GLN A 153 3.97 1.13 -16.27
C GLN A 153 4.61 2.52 -16.17
N CYS A 154 5.33 2.80 -15.08
CA CYS A 154 6.17 3.98 -14.99
C CYS A 154 7.36 3.87 -15.94
N LEU A 155 7.75 4.99 -16.55
CA LEU A 155 8.99 5.05 -17.33
C LEU A 155 10.21 4.99 -16.42
N PRO A 156 11.28 4.26 -16.81
CA PRO A 156 12.45 4.05 -15.97
C PRO A 156 13.07 5.35 -15.45
N PRO A 157 13.54 5.40 -14.19
CA PRO A 157 14.26 6.53 -13.63
C PRO A 157 15.51 6.90 -14.44
N THR A 158 15.84 8.19 -14.47
CA THR A 158 17.10 8.69 -15.04
C THR A 158 18.17 8.96 -13.97
N GLU A 159 17.77 8.93 -12.70
CA GLU A 159 18.59 9.10 -11.52
C GLU A 159 18.13 8.07 -10.47
N CYS A 160 19.01 7.74 -9.53
CA CYS A 160 18.64 6.95 -8.37
C CYS A 160 18.34 7.85 -7.18
N THR A 161 17.27 7.54 -6.45
CA THR A 161 16.90 8.17 -5.18
C THR A 161 16.78 7.12 -4.10
N ASP A 162 17.29 7.46 -2.94
CA ASP A 162 17.32 6.63 -1.74
C ASP A 162 16.85 7.52 -0.58
N SER A 163 15.82 7.07 0.14
CA SER A 163 15.12 7.91 1.10
C SER A 163 15.81 8.05 2.46
N ASP A 164 16.75 7.17 2.80
CA ASP A 164 17.50 7.20 4.06
C ASP A 164 18.94 7.73 3.89
N GLY A 165 19.38 7.90 2.64
CA GLY A 165 20.59 8.64 2.30
C GLY A 165 21.82 7.77 2.04
N GLY A 166 21.66 6.53 1.59
CA GLY A 166 22.74 5.66 1.10
C GLY A 166 22.73 4.30 1.78
N ASP A 167 23.90 3.69 2.00
CA ASP A 167 24.01 2.46 2.82
C ASP A 167 23.79 2.83 4.30
N ASN A 168 22.52 2.99 4.72
CA ASN A 168 22.07 3.44 6.04
C ASN A 168 21.07 2.47 6.70
N VAL A 169 21.65 1.39 7.20
CA VAL A 169 20.98 0.32 7.96
C VAL A 169 20.15 0.71 9.19
N TYR A 170 20.15 1.98 9.65
CA TYR A 170 19.46 2.41 10.87
C TYR A 170 18.14 3.13 10.62
N VAL A 171 17.81 3.40 9.36
CA VAL A 171 16.57 4.07 8.96
C VAL A 171 16.04 3.27 7.78
N ALA A 172 14.82 2.74 7.89
CA ALA A 172 14.24 2.01 6.78
C ALA A 172 13.96 2.97 5.62
N GLY A 173 14.36 2.56 4.42
CA GLY A 173 14.21 3.35 3.23
C GLY A 173 13.62 2.61 2.05
N VAL A 174 13.43 3.43 1.02
CA VAL A 174 12.95 3.07 -0.30
C VAL A 174 13.96 3.61 -1.30
N THR A 175 14.43 2.73 -2.16
CA THR A 175 15.39 3.04 -3.21
C THR A 175 14.76 2.80 -4.57
N VAL A 176 14.81 3.84 -5.40
CA VAL A 176 14.23 3.87 -6.74
C VAL A 176 15.29 4.29 -7.73
N GLY A 177 15.54 3.47 -8.74
CA GLY A 177 16.62 3.72 -9.70
C GLY A 177 16.44 2.93 -10.99
N ASN A 178 17.54 2.77 -11.73
CA ASN A 178 17.56 2.15 -13.03
C ASN A 178 18.72 1.16 -13.14
N ASN A 179 18.41 -0.12 -13.31
CA ASN A 179 19.41 -1.16 -13.51
C ASN A 179 19.36 -1.61 -14.97
N ASP A 180 20.45 -1.38 -15.71
CA ASP A 180 20.60 -1.81 -17.12
C ASP A 180 19.45 -1.37 -18.06
N GLY A 181 18.83 -0.22 -17.78
CA GLY A 181 17.72 0.34 -18.57
C GLY A 181 16.32 0.02 -18.02
N TYR A 182 16.22 -0.74 -16.94
CA TYR A 182 14.96 -1.12 -16.30
C TYR A 182 14.75 -0.34 -15.01
N GLY A 183 13.53 0.17 -14.79
CA GLY A 183 13.18 0.81 -13.53
C GLY A 183 13.16 -0.19 -12.39
N VAL A 184 13.61 0.23 -11.22
CA VAL A 184 13.69 -0.63 -10.03
C VAL A 184 13.14 0.12 -8.83
N TYR A 185 12.26 -0.53 -8.08
CA TYR A 185 11.74 -0.08 -6.79
C TYR A 185 12.09 -1.13 -5.73
N ARG A 186 12.78 -0.76 -4.64
CA ARG A 186 13.08 -1.69 -3.55
C ARG A 186 12.94 -0.99 -2.20
N GLU A 187 12.48 -1.73 -1.21
CA GLU A 187 12.39 -1.31 0.18
C GLU A 187 13.38 -2.12 1.01
N ASP A 188 13.96 -1.48 2.02
CA ASP A 188 14.78 -2.21 2.98
C ASP A 188 13.91 -3.18 3.77
N PHE A 189 14.49 -4.34 4.08
CA PHE A 189 13.76 -5.37 4.80
C PHE A 189 14.66 -6.17 5.73
N CYS A 190 14.05 -6.71 6.77
CA CYS A 190 14.71 -7.66 7.64
C CYS A 190 14.69 -9.04 7.00
N LEU A 191 15.86 -9.55 6.62
CA LEU A 191 16.01 -10.92 6.14
C LEU A 191 15.72 -11.93 7.25
N ASP A 192 16.17 -11.59 8.46
CA ASP A 192 15.89 -12.31 9.70
C ASP A 192 15.91 -11.33 10.90
N GLU A 193 15.78 -11.86 12.13
CA GLU A 193 15.71 -11.05 13.35
C GLU A 193 16.91 -10.13 13.56
N ASP A 194 18.08 -10.46 12.99
CA ASP A 194 19.34 -9.77 13.24
C ASP A 194 20.00 -9.24 11.96
N THR A 195 19.40 -9.42 10.78
CA THR A 195 20.02 -9.08 9.49
C THR A 195 19.09 -8.19 8.67
N VAL A 196 19.58 -7.00 8.32
CA VAL A 196 18.93 -6.11 7.37
C VAL A 196 19.51 -6.30 5.97
N PHE A 197 18.63 -6.31 4.98
CA PHE A 197 18.95 -6.08 3.58
C PHE A 197 18.67 -4.61 3.28
N GLU A 198 19.74 -3.89 2.98
CA GLU A 198 19.74 -2.48 2.63
C GLU A 198 19.82 -2.34 1.11
N TYR A 199 18.89 -1.61 0.51
CA TYR A 199 18.96 -1.16 -0.88
C TYR A 199 19.34 0.30 -0.93
N PHE A 200 20.36 0.62 -1.71
CA PHE A 200 20.87 1.98 -1.81
C PHE A 200 21.36 2.31 -3.21
N CYS A 201 21.54 3.61 -3.47
CA CYS A 201 21.98 4.08 -4.77
C CYS A 201 23.49 3.93 -5.00
N TRP A 202 23.87 3.43 -6.17
CA TRP A 202 25.23 3.51 -6.71
C TRP A 202 25.21 4.09 -8.13
N GLY A 203 25.31 5.41 -8.24
CA GLY A 203 25.06 6.09 -9.51
C GLY A 203 23.57 6.08 -9.83
N ILE A 204 23.19 5.54 -10.98
CA ILE A 204 21.77 5.35 -11.35
C ILE A 204 21.23 3.98 -10.90
N ASP A 205 22.12 3.05 -10.54
CA ASP A 205 21.76 1.67 -10.22
C ASP A 205 21.28 1.56 -8.75
N VAL A 206 20.28 0.72 -8.54
CA VAL A 206 19.88 0.19 -7.23
C VAL A 206 20.74 -1.02 -6.92
N VAL A 207 21.53 -0.93 -5.86
CA VAL A 207 22.37 -2.02 -5.35
C VAL A 207 21.93 -2.40 -3.95
N GLN A 208 22.42 -3.53 -3.44
CA GLN A 208 22.05 -4.03 -2.11
C GLN A 208 23.25 -4.48 -1.28
N GLY A 209 23.10 -4.42 0.04
CA GLY A 209 24.03 -4.96 1.02
C GLY A 209 23.30 -5.63 2.18
N SER A 210 23.84 -6.77 2.65
CA SER A 210 23.37 -7.38 3.90
C SER A 210 24.26 -6.96 5.07
N ARG A 211 23.66 -6.60 6.20
CA ARG A 211 24.39 -6.23 7.43
C ARG A 211 23.70 -6.82 8.65
N ASN A 212 24.50 -7.31 9.59
CA ASN A 212 23.99 -7.74 10.88
C ASN A 212 23.77 -6.51 11.77
N CYS A 213 22.59 -6.42 12.38
CA CYS A 213 22.26 -5.45 13.39
C CYS A 213 22.99 -5.77 14.70
N GLU A 214 23.38 -4.73 15.43
CA GLU A 214 23.98 -4.89 16.75
C GLU A 214 22.98 -5.38 17.81
N SER A 215 21.70 -5.10 17.59
CA SER A 215 20.60 -5.55 18.45
C SER A 215 19.60 -6.39 17.67
N GLN A 216 18.68 -5.76 16.92
CA GLN A 216 17.60 -6.42 16.21
C GLN A 216 17.28 -5.64 14.94
N CYS A 217 16.87 -6.34 13.87
CA CYS A 217 16.22 -5.75 12.71
C CYS A 217 14.70 -5.70 12.93
N VAL A 218 14.10 -4.53 12.75
CA VAL A 218 12.64 -4.33 12.83
C VAL A 218 12.22 -3.42 11.68
N ASP A 219 11.20 -3.84 10.94
CA ASP A 219 10.57 -3.06 9.86
C ASP A 219 11.57 -2.45 8.86
N GLY A 220 12.58 -3.23 8.45
CA GLY A 220 13.58 -2.81 7.46
C GLY A 220 14.76 -2.04 8.03
N ALA A 221 14.90 -1.89 9.35
CA ALA A 221 16.03 -1.17 9.94
C ALA A 221 16.61 -1.83 11.20
N CYS A 222 17.90 -1.62 11.44
CA CYS A 222 18.58 -1.98 12.66
C CYS A 222 18.23 -1.03 13.80
N LEU A 223 17.86 -1.59 14.95
CA LEU A 223 17.74 -0.84 16.19
C LEU A 223 19.13 -0.50 16.76
N MET A 224 19.31 0.77 17.16
CA MET A 224 20.52 1.18 17.88
C MET A 224 20.55 0.61 19.31
N VAL A 225 21.71 0.13 19.75
CA VAL A 225 21.89 -0.29 21.15
C VAL A 225 21.80 0.94 22.06
N GLN A 226 20.73 1.03 22.84
CA GLN A 226 20.62 2.03 23.91
C GLN A 226 21.71 1.74 24.94
N ASN A 227 22.80 2.50 24.92
CA ASN A 227 23.79 2.48 26.00
C ASN A 227 23.09 2.90 27.30
N GLN A 228 22.75 1.94 28.16
CA GLN A 228 22.33 2.21 29.53
C GLN A 228 23.52 2.73 30.34
N THR A 229 23.88 4.00 30.14
CA THR A 229 24.68 4.72 31.12
C THR A 229 23.76 5.29 32.20
N GLY A 230 23.63 4.54 33.29
CA GLY A 230 23.47 5.12 34.62
C GLY A 230 22.08 5.07 35.24
N PHE A 231 21.75 3.94 35.87
CA PHE A 231 21.19 3.94 37.22
C PHE A 231 21.82 2.79 38.00
N ALA A 232 22.94 3.09 38.67
CA ALA A 232 23.43 2.30 39.80
C ALA A 232 22.53 2.57 41.03
N PRO A 233 22.39 1.61 41.96
CA PRO A 233 21.34 1.55 42.97
C PRO A 233 21.33 2.70 43.99
#